data_AF-A0A942JHH6-F1
#
_entry.id   AF-A0A942JHH6-F1
#
_cell.length_a   1.000
_cell.length_b   1.000
_cell.length_c   1.000
_cell.angle_alpha   90.00
_cell.angle_beta   90.00
_cell.angle_gamma   90.00
#
_symmetry.space_group_name_H-M   'P 1'
#
loop_
_entity.id
_entity.type
_entity.pdbx_description
1 polymer ?
#
loop_
_entity_poly.entity_id
_entity_poly.type
_entity_poly.pdbx_seq_one_letter_code
_entity_poly.pdbx_strand_id
1 'polypeptide(L)'
;ALICLLDLLAAQDLTLGALLKEIPSIKVRAREIPCPWSHKGRVMRRLIQETARNRTELIDGLKVYHPQGWSLILPDPDKPSYHVYSEGFSEEISAALTDFYIHRINLLKQDP
;
A
#
# COMPACT_ATOMS: atom_id res chain seq x y z
N ALA A 1 -6.49 -16.29 -17.56
CA ALA A 1 -6.81 -16.09 -16.13
C ALA A 1 -8.09 -16.83 -15.73
N LEU A 2 -9.28 -16.44 -16.22
CA LEU A 2 -10.55 -17.06 -15.80
C LEU A 2 -10.62 -18.57 -16.06
N ILE A 3 -10.23 -19.03 -17.26
CA ILE A 3 -10.23 -20.46 -17.60
C ILE A 3 -9.33 -21.25 -16.64
N CYS A 4 -8.13 -20.74 -16.31
CA CYS A 4 -7.22 -21.39 -15.37
C CYS A 4 -7.80 -21.47 -13.95
N LEU A 5 -8.55 -20.44 -13.52
CA LEU A 5 -9.24 -20.47 -12.23
C LEU A 5 -10.36 -21.52 -12.23
N LEU A 6 -11.17 -21.57 -13.29
CA LEU A 6 -12.25 -22.56 -13.41
C LEU A 6 -11.70 -23.99 -13.50
N ASP A 7 -10.62 -24.19 -14.23
CA ASP A 7 -9.92 -25.47 -14.35
C ASP A 7 -9.36 -25.93 -13.00
N LEU A 8 -8.73 -25.03 -12.23
CA LEU A 8 -8.29 -25.31 -10.85
C LEU A 8 -9.47 -25.71 -9.94
N LEU A 9 -10.55 -24.94 -9.96
CA LEU A 9 -11.74 -25.19 -9.14
C LEU A 9 -12.37 -26.54 -9.49
N ALA A 10 -12.47 -26.86 -10.79
CA ALA A 10 -13.00 -28.13 -11.27
C ALA A 10 -12.07 -29.31 -10.92
N ALA A 11 -10.75 -29.15 -11.09
CA ALA A 11 -9.77 -30.19 -10.82
C ALA A 11 -9.66 -30.54 -9.33
N GLN A 12 -9.95 -29.58 -8.43
CA GLN A 12 -9.89 -29.77 -6.98
C GLN A 12 -11.26 -29.97 -6.32
N ASP A 13 -12.34 -30.00 -7.11
CA ASP A 13 -13.73 -30.06 -6.61
C ASP A 13 -14.02 -28.96 -5.55
N LEU A 14 -13.51 -27.76 -5.81
CA LEU A 14 -13.64 -26.61 -4.92
C LEU A 14 -14.67 -25.62 -5.45
N THR A 15 -15.43 -25.02 -4.53
CA THR A 15 -16.17 -23.80 -4.83
C THR A 15 -15.28 -22.57 -4.64
N LEU A 16 -15.54 -21.50 -5.37
CA LEU A 16 -14.81 -20.23 -5.20
C LEU A 16 -14.89 -19.72 -3.75
N GLY A 17 -16.03 -19.90 -3.08
CA GLY A 17 -16.23 -19.51 -1.69
C GLY A 17 -15.41 -20.34 -0.69
N ALA A 18 -15.17 -21.62 -0.98
CA ALA A 18 -14.28 -22.46 -0.17
C ALA A 18 -12.82 -22.00 -0.30
N LEU A 19 -12.36 -21.80 -1.55
CA LEU A 19 -11.01 -21.29 -1.83
C LEU A 19 -10.76 -19.94 -1.16
N LEU A 20 -11.73 -19.02 -1.21
CA LEU A 20 -11.61 -17.70 -0.56
C LEU A 20 -11.45 -17.80 0.98
N LYS A 21 -12.01 -18.82 1.63
CA LYS A 21 -11.88 -19.01 3.08
C LYS A 21 -10.50 -19.52 3.50
N GLU A 22 -9.75 -20.12 2.59
CA GLU A 22 -8.38 -20.60 2.85
C GLU A 22 -7.35 -19.48 2.77
N ILE A 23 -7.66 -18.39 2.08
CA ILE A 23 -6.77 -17.24 1.97
C ILE A 23 -6.76 -16.50 3.32
N PRO A 24 -5.58 -16.25 3.92
CA PRO A 24 -5.47 -15.48 5.15
C PRO A 24 -6.20 -14.14 5.03
N SER A 25 -6.95 -13.77 6.07
CA SER A 25 -7.68 -12.52 6.09
C SER A 25 -6.71 -11.33 6.23
N ILE A 26 -6.30 -10.77 5.11
CA ILE A 26 -5.60 -9.49 5.03
C ILE A 26 -6.62 -8.36 4.82
N LYS A 27 -6.33 -7.19 5.39
CA LYS A 27 -7.13 -5.98 5.21
C LYS A 27 -6.28 -4.95 4.50
N VAL A 28 -6.77 -4.46 3.37
CA VAL A 28 -6.10 -3.43 2.58
C VAL A 28 -6.94 -2.16 2.63
N ARG A 29 -6.29 -1.05 2.97
CA ARG A 29 -6.88 0.28 2.95
C ARG A 29 -6.16 1.14 1.93
N ALA A 30 -6.91 1.92 1.17
CA ALA A 30 -6.40 2.82 0.15
C ALA A 30 -6.90 4.23 0.39
N ARG A 31 -6.02 5.22 0.29
CA ARG A 31 -6.36 6.64 0.40
C ARG A 31 -5.52 7.49 -0.53
N GLU A 32 -6.15 8.47 -1.17
CA GLU A 32 -5.47 9.50 -1.95
C GLU A 32 -5.22 10.73 -1.07
N ILE A 33 -4.05 11.36 -1.23
CA ILE A 33 -3.67 12.58 -0.53
C ILE A 33 -3.07 13.63 -1.47
N PRO A 34 -3.58 14.87 -1.50
CA PRO A 34 -3.06 15.91 -2.40
C PRO A 34 -1.61 16.27 -2.06
N CYS A 35 -0.72 16.31 -3.06
CA CYS A 35 0.65 16.78 -2.93
C CYS A 35 1.03 17.59 -4.18
N PRO A 36 1.28 18.90 -4.05
CA PRO A 36 1.68 19.73 -5.19
C PRO A 36 2.87 19.14 -5.95
N TRP A 37 2.87 19.29 -7.27
CA TRP A 37 3.94 18.78 -8.15
C TRP A 37 5.34 19.19 -7.70
N SER A 38 5.49 20.45 -7.27
CA SER A 38 6.74 21.00 -6.74
C SER A 38 7.26 20.27 -5.51
N HIS A 39 6.39 19.64 -4.72
CA HIS A 39 6.75 19.00 -3.45
C HIS A 39 6.91 17.48 -3.58
N LYS A 40 6.32 16.84 -4.61
CA LYS A 40 6.34 15.38 -4.76
C LYS A 40 7.72 14.76 -4.63
N GLY A 41 8.68 15.17 -5.48
CA GLY A 41 10.02 14.60 -5.48
C GLY A 41 10.75 14.76 -4.14
N ARG A 42 10.57 15.90 -3.46
CA ARG A 42 11.14 16.16 -2.13
C ARG A 42 10.54 15.26 -1.07
N VAL A 43 9.21 15.18 -1.01
CA VAL A 43 8.48 14.32 -0.05
C VAL A 43 8.90 12.87 -0.22
N MET A 44 8.94 12.35 -1.45
CA MET A 44 9.38 10.97 -1.71
C MET A 44 10.82 10.74 -1.27
N ARG A 45 11.74 11.64 -1.61
CA ARG A 45 13.15 11.53 -1.20
C ARG A 45 13.30 11.51 0.33
N ARG A 46 12.56 12.36 1.04
CA ARG A 46 12.55 12.40 2.51
C ARG A 46 11.98 11.11 3.11
N LEU A 47 10.87 10.60 2.58
CA LEU A 47 10.29 9.33 3.04
C LEU A 47 11.26 8.16 2.85
N ILE A 48 11.97 8.09 1.72
CA ILE A 48 12.99 7.07 1.47
C ILE A 48 14.13 7.18 2.50
N GLN A 49 14.58 8.39 2.81
CA GLN A 49 15.62 8.62 3.82
C GLN A 49 15.17 8.20 5.23
N GLU A 50 13.94 8.55 5.62
CA GLU A 50 13.37 8.22 6.94
C GLU A 50 13.15 6.73 7.13
N THR A 51 12.85 6.03 6.04
CA THR A 51 12.57 4.58 6.04
C THR A 51 13.77 3.73 5.64
N ALA A 52 14.97 4.32 5.56
CA ALA A 52 16.19 3.62 5.14
C ALA A 52 16.59 2.43 6.05
N ARG A 53 16.10 2.42 7.31
CA ARG A 53 16.31 1.30 8.25
C ARG A 53 15.24 0.21 8.14
N ASN A 54 14.14 0.48 7.44
CA ASN A 54 13.09 -0.50 7.18
C ASN A 54 13.47 -1.34 5.96
N ARG A 55 12.87 -2.53 5.86
CA ARG A 55 12.84 -3.26 4.59
C ARG A 55 11.92 -2.49 3.63
N THR A 56 12.44 -2.09 2.48
CA THR A 56 11.71 -1.29 1.48
C THR A 56 11.85 -1.84 0.06
N GLU A 57 10.87 -1.53 -0.80
CA GLU A 57 10.93 -1.73 -2.25
C GLU A 57 10.61 -0.42 -2.96
N LEU A 58 11.38 -0.07 -3.99
CA LEU A 58 11.32 1.23 -4.67
C LEU A 58 10.79 1.14 -6.12
N ILE A 59 9.91 0.17 -6.38
CA ILE A 59 9.33 -0.06 -7.71
C ILE A 59 8.10 0.84 -7.86
N ASP A 60 8.15 1.79 -8.80
CA ASP A 60 7.12 2.81 -9.12
C ASP A 60 6.68 3.74 -7.98
N GLY A 61 7.10 3.46 -6.73
CA GLY A 61 6.82 4.22 -5.52
C GLY A 61 7.73 3.77 -4.39
N LEU A 62 7.23 3.85 -3.15
CA LEU A 62 7.92 3.38 -1.96
C LEU A 62 7.02 2.41 -1.20
N LYS A 63 7.35 1.12 -1.21
CA LYS A 63 6.74 0.12 -0.34
C LYS A 63 7.60 -0.07 0.90
N VAL A 64 7.01 0.05 2.08
CA VAL A 64 7.68 -0.11 3.38
C VAL A 64 7.05 -1.28 4.11
N TYR A 65 7.87 -2.24 4.53
CA TYR A 65 7.42 -3.38 5.30
C TYR A 65 7.50 -3.10 6.80
N HIS A 66 6.43 -3.48 7.50
CA HIS A 66 6.27 -3.41 8.94
C HIS A 66 6.04 -4.83 9.49
N PRO A 67 6.20 -5.07 10.81
CA PRO A 67 6.02 -6.41 11.37
C PRO A 67 4.64 -7.05 11.13
N GLN A 68 3.59 -6.23 10.98
CA GLN A 68 2.20 -6.69 10.87
C GLN A 68 1.52 -6.27 9.55
N GLY A 69 2.29 -5.83 8.57
CA GLY A 69 1.74 -5.28 7.34
C GLY A 69 2.75 -4.53 6.49
N TRP A 70 2.26 -3.80 5.50
CA TRP A 70 3.09 -2.94 4.66
C TRP A 70 2.31 -1.71 4.21
N SER A 71 3.03 -0.67 3.78
CA SER A 71 2.44 0.50 3.14
C SER A 71 3.16 0.83 1.84
N LEU A 72 2.42 1.05 0.77
CA LEU A 72 2.89 1.54 -0.52
C LEU A 72 2.46 3.00 -0.70
N ILE A 73 3.44 3.87 -0.84
CA ILE A 73 3.28 5.28 -1.17
C ILE A 73 3.60 5.43 -2.66
N LEU A 74 2.58 5.67 -3.47
CA LEU A 74 2.66 5.72 -4.92
C LEU A 74 2.36 7.14 -5.43
N PRO A 75 3.32 7.83 -6.07
CA PRO A 75 3.02 9.11 -6.71
C PRO A 75 2.06 8.88 -7.89
N ASP A 76 0.97 9.65 -7.93
CA ASP A 76 0.11 9.64 -9.11
C ASP A 76 0.87 10.28 -10.29
N PRO A 77 0.93 9.65 -11.48
CA PRO A 77 1.66 10.20 -12.62
C PRO A 77 0.99 11.44 -13.23
N ASP A 78 -0.33 11.57 -13.09
CA ASP A 78 -1.14 12.55 -13.82
C ASP A 78 -1.82 13.59 -12.91
N LYS A 79 -1.92 13.33 -11.60
CA LYS A 79 -2.57 14.21 -10.61
C LYS A 79 -1.59 14.69 -9.55
N PRO A 80 -1.75 15.89 -8.97
CA PRO A 80 -0.93 16.37 -7.84
C PRO A 80 -1.32 15.66 -6.53
N SER A 81 -1.12 14.34 -6.45
CA SER A 81 -1.45 13.51 -5.30
C SER A 81 -0.53 12.29 -5.17
N TYR A 82 -0.58 11.69 -3.99
CA TYR A 82 -0.07 10.35 -3.70
C TYR A 82 -1.25 9.43 -3.40
N HIS A 83 -1.16 8.18 -3.85
CA HIS A 83 -1.97 7.08 -3.35
C HIS A 83 -1.20 6.34 -2.27
N VAL A 84 -1.83 6.13 -1.12
CA VAL A 84 -1.28 5.35 -0.01
C VAL A 84 -2.14 4.11 0.14
N TYR A 85 -1.54 2.94 -0.10
CA TYR A 85 -2.13 1.64 0.15
C TYR A 85 -1.46 1.02 1.35
N SER A 86 -2.21 0.54 2.34
CA SER A 86 -1.62 -0.24 3.42
C SER A 86 -2.37 -1.53 3.63
N GLU A 87 -1.62 -2.61 3.80
CA GLU A 87 -2.13 -3.91 4.20
C GLU A 87 -1.81 -4.14 5.68
N GLY A 88 -2.72 -4.77 6.39
CA GLY A 88 -2.50 -5.26 7.74
C GLY A 88 -3.25 -6.57 8.00
N PHE A 89 -2.85 -7.27 9.05
CA PHE A 89 -3.56 -8.46 9.54
C PHE A 89 -4.92 -8.14 10.19
N SER A 90 -5.24 -6.85 10.37
CA SER A 90 -6.54 -6.37 10.80
C SER A 90 -6.86 -5.01 10.16
N GLU A 91 -8.14 -4.63 10.21
CA GLU A 91 -8.59 -3.33 9.69
C GLU A 91 -7.90 -2.19 10.45
N GLU A 92 -7.77 -2.33 11.77
CA GLU A 92 -7.09 -1.38 12.64
C GLU A 92 -5.62 -1.17 12.21
N ILE A 93 -4.89 -2.24 11.94
CA ILE A 93 -3.48 -2.16 11.52
C ILE A 93 -3.37 -1.46 10.16
N SER A 94 -4.20 -1.86 9.17
CA SER A 94 -4.20 -1.21 7.86
C SER A 94 -4.57 0.28 7.94
N ALA A 95 -5.49 0.65 8.83
CA ALA A 95 -5.89 2.03 9.07
C ALA A 95 -4.76 2.83 9.71
N ALA A 96 -4.17 2.31 10.80
CA ALA A 96 -3.07 2.96 11.50
C ALA A 96 -1.86 3.21 10.59
N LEU A 97 -1.47 2.22 9.77
CA LEU A 97 -0.40 2.36 8.78
C LEU A 97 -0.73 3.42 7.73
N THR A 98 -1.96 3.41 7.21
CA THR A 98 -2.40 4.39 6.20
C THR A 98 -2.37 5.81 6.77
N ASP A 99 -2.92 6.01 7.96
CA ASP A 99 -3.01 7.31 8.60
C ASP A 99 -1.63 7.82 9.03
N PHE A 100 -0.72 6.93 9.46
CA PHE A 100 0.67 7.26 9.73
C PHE A 100 1.36 7.90 8.51
N TYR A 101 1.29 7.27 7.33
CA TYR A 101 1.94 7.81 6.14
C TYR A 101 1.24 9.04 5.58
N ILE A 102 -0.09 9.12 5.64
CA ILE A 102 -0.83 10.34 5.30
C ILE A 102 -0.37 11.52 6.16
N HIS A 103 -0.26 11.29 7.47
CA HIS A 103 0.21 12.30 8.40
C HIS A 103 1.65 12.71 8.08
N ARG A 104 2.54 11.73 7.84
CA ARG A 104 3.94 12.02 7.51
C ARG A 104 4.07 12.81 6.21
N ILE A 105 3.33 12.42 5.17
CA ILE A 105 3.28 13.13 3.88
C ILE A 105 2.79 14.57 4.07
N ASN A 106 1.79 14.81 4.93
CA ASN A 106 1.33 16.16 5.24
C ASN A 106 2.39 17.02 5.93
N LEU A 107 3.12 16.46 6.90
CA LEU A 107 4.23 17.17 7.57
C LEU A 107 5.33 17.54 6.57
N LEU A 108 5.72 16.60 5.72
CA LEU A 108 6.79 16.81 4.72
C LEU A 108 6.40 17.80 3.61
N LYS A 109 5.11 18.08 3.39
CA LYS A 109 4.67 19.14 2.46
C LYS A 109 4.91 20.55 3.02
N GLN A 110 4.93 20.68 4.34
CA GLN A 110 5.06 21.97 5.03
C GLN A 110 6.52 22.30 5.37
N ASP A 111 7.41 21.32 5.27
CA ASP A 111 8.85 21.47 5.51
C ASP A 111 9.49 22.23 4.32
N PRO A 112 10.15 23.39 4.58
CA PRO A 112 10.68 24.27 3.54
C PRO A 112 11.66 23.60 2.56
#